data_AF-A0A397THG2-F1
#
_entry.id   AF-A0A397THG2-F1
#
_cell.length_a   1.000
_cell.length_b   1.000
_cell.length_c   1.000
_cell.angle_alpha   90.00
_cell.angle_beta   90.00
_cell.angle_gamma   90.00
#
_symmetry.space_group_name_H-M   'P 1'
#
loop_
_entity.id
_entity.type
_entity.pdbx_description
1 polymer ?
#
loop_
_entity_poly.entity_id
_entity_poly.type
_entity_poly.pdbx_seq_one_letter_code
_entity_poly.pdbx_strand_id
1 'polypeptide(L)' 'MSYAKKGNLKKCLHNIVKFKWQYKLQLLKNIILGLKTIHESNLVHSDLNDDNILISDNY' A
#
# COMPACT_ATOMS: atom_id res chain seq x y z
N MET A 1 -9.28 1.82 -14.49
CA MET A 1 -8.42 1.39 -13.37
C MET A 1 -7.21 0.65 -13.92
N SER A 2 -6.01 0.91 -13.41
CA SER A 2 -4.87 0.02 -13.63
C SER A 2 -5.08 -1.29 -12.84
N TYR A 3 -4.64 -2.41 -13.40
CA TYR A 3 -4.73 -3.71 -12.73
C TYR A 3 -3.49 -3.95 -11.88
N ALA A 4 -3.66 -4.11 -10.57
CA ALA A 4 -2.59 -4.45 -9.65
C ALA A 4 -2.32 -5.97 -9.69
N LYS A 5 -1.44 -6.41 -10.60
CA LYS A 5 -1.19 -7.84 -10.86
C LYS A 5 -0.73 -8.64 -9.64
N LYS A 6 -0.03 -8.00 -8.69
CA LYS A 6 0.40 -8.62 -7.43
C LYS A 6 -0.71 -8.75 -6.38
N GLY A 7 -1.87 -8.15 -6.61
CA GLY A 7 -2.99 -8.15 -5.67
C GLY A 7 -2.75 -7.23 -4.48
N ASN A 8 -3.15 -7.68 -3.29
CA ASN A 8 -3.13 -6.86 -2.07
C ASN A 8 -1.89 -7.10 -1.19
N LEU A 9 -1.68 -6.21 -0.23
CA LEU A 9 -0.57 -6.23 0.71
C LEU A 9 -0.55 -7.54 1.51
N LYS A 10 -1.70 -8.03 1.97
CA LYS A 10 -1.80 -9.30 2.70
C LYS A 10 -1.22 -10.49 1.92
N LYS A 11 -1.58 -10.64 0.64
CA LYS A 11 -1.03 -11.68 -0.25
C LYS A 11 0.49 -11.54 -0.42
N CYS A 12 0.99 -10.31 -0.45
CA CYS A 12 2.39 -9.99 -0.67
C CYS A 12 3.25 -9.98 0.62
N LEU A 13 2.64 -10.07 1.81
CA LEU A 13 3.32 -9.84 3.09
C LEU A 13 4.50 -10.81 3.30
N HIS A 14 4.33 -12.08 2.93
CA HIS A 14 5.36 -13.10 3.05
C HIS A 14 6.65 -12.77 2.27
N ASN A 15 6.53 -12.02 1.16
CA ASN A 15 7.67 -11.56 0.37
C ASN A 15 8.24 -10.25 0.93
N ILE A 16 7.36 -9.31 1.29
CA ILE A 16 7.74 -7.99 1.82
C ILE A 16 8.54 -8.12 3.11
N VAL A 17 8.21 -9.08 3.99
CA VAL A 17 8.96 -9.33 5.22
C VAL A 17 10.44 -9.65 4.95
N LYS A 18 10.74 -10.28 3.81
CA LYS A 18 12.11 -10.63 3.40
C LYS A 18 12.88 -9.45 2.79
N PHE A 19 12.22 -8.33 2.49
CA PHE A 19 12.88 -7.18 1.90
C PHE A 19 13.72 -6.41 2.92
N LYS A 20 14.71 -5.68 2.40
CA LYS A 20 15.47 -4.71 3.20
C LYS A 20 14.52 -3.66 3.77
N TRP A 21 14.82 -3.17 4.97
CA TRP A 21 13.94 -2.25 5.70
C TRP A 21 13.66 -0.95 4.93
N GLN A 22 14.57 -0.49 4.06
CA GLN A 22 14.37 0.70 3.23
C GLN A 22 13.16 0.57 2.30
N TYR A 23 12.94 -0.62 1.71
CA TYR A 23 11.76 -0.88 0.88
C TYR A 23 10.47 -0.86 1.71
N LYS A 24 10.53 -1.37 2.94
CA LYS A 24 9.38 -1.35 3.86
C LYS A 24 9.01 0.09 4.22
N LEU A 25 10.00 0.95 4.46
CA LEU A 25 9.76 2.38 4.69
C LEU A 25 9.21 3.09 3.46
N GLN A 26 9.71 2.78 2.26
CA GLN A 26 9.20 3.36 1.03
C GLN A 26 7.74 2.95 0.80
N LEU A 27 7.39 1.70 1.05
CA LEU A 27 6.01 1.23 1.00
C LEU A 27 5.12 1.97 2.01
N LEU A 28 5.57 2.13 3.25
CA LEU A 28 4.84 2.89 4.27
C LEU A 28 4.65 4.35 3.87
N LYS A 29 5.69 4.99 3.32
CA LYS A 29 5.60 6.36 2.79
C LYS A 29 4.54 6.46 1.70
N ASN A 30 4.47 5.50 0.79
CA ASN A 30 3.46 5.48 -0.27
C ASN A 30 2.03 5.34 0.30
N ILE A 31 1.83 4.48 1.31
CA ILE A 31 0.52 4.33 2.00
C ILE A 31 0.12 5.66 2.66
N ILE A 32 1.05 6.32 3.37
CA ILE A 32 0.80 7.61 4.03
C ILE A 32 0.45 8.70 3.01
N LEU A 33 1.14 8.73 1.86
CA LEU A 33 0.83 9.69 0.79
C LEU A 33 -0.57 9.46 0.21
N GLY A 34 -0.98 8.21 -0.01
CA GLY A 34 -2.34 7.89 -0.44
C GLY A 34 -3.41 8.35 0.57
N LEU A 35 -3.18 8.11 1.86
CA LEU A 35 -4.07 8.58 2.93
C LEU A 35 -4.14 10.10 3.00
N LYS A 36 -2.99 10.78 2.84
CA LYS A 36 -2.93 12.24 2.78
C LYS A 36 -3.82 12.77 1.66
N THR A 37 -3.74 12.20 0.46
CA THR A 37 -4.60 12.60 -0.68
C THR A 37 -6.09 12.41 -0.39
N ILE A 38 -6.47 11.32 0.28
CA ILE A 38 -7.86 11.09 0.71
C ILE A 38 -8.31 12.15 1.71
N HIS A 39 -7.50 12.43 2.73
CA HIS A 39 -7.81 13.42 3.76
C HIS A 39 -7.86 14.86 3.21
N GLU A 40 -6.97 15.22 2.28
CA GLU A 40 -7.01 16.51 1.58
C GLU A 40 -8.28 16.70 0.75
N SER A 41 -8.96 15.60 0.39
CA SER A 41 -10.26 15.61 -0.27
C SER A 41 -11.45 15.65 0.71
N ASN A 42 -11.20 15.88 2.01
CA ASN A 42 -12.18 15.81 3.10
C ASN A 42 -12.89 14.44 3.21
N LEU A 43 -12.21 13.36 2.82
CA LEU A 43 -12.71 11.99 2.93
C LEU A 43 -11.93 11.20 3.98
N VAL A 44 -12.53 10.12 4.48
CA VAL A 44 -11.90 9.15 5.38
C VAL A 44 -11.94 7.78 4.72
N HIS A 45 -10.80 7.08 4.61
CA HIS A 45 -10.74 5.76 3.98
C HIS A 45 -11.70 4.74 4.61
N SER A 46 -11.92 4.83 5.93
CA SER A 46 -12.91 4.10 6.73
C SER A 46 -12.74 2.57 6.84
N ASP A 47 -12.02 1.93 5.91
CA ASP A 47 -11.69 0.49 5.96
C ASP A 47 -10.22 0.23 5.58
N LEU A 48 -9.29 0.94 6.22
CA LEU A 48 -7.86 0.80 5.94
C LEU A 48 -7.32 -0.46 6.61
N ASN A 49 -6.99 -1.47 5.79
CA ASN A 49 -6.36 -2.71 6.21
C ASN A 49 -5.45 -3.26 5.08
N ASP A 50 -4.69 -4.30 5.36
CA ASP A 50 -3.76 -4.93 4.41
C ASP A 50 -4.45 -5.69 3.26
N ASP A 51 -5.73 -6.00 3.39
CA ASP A 51 -6.54 -6.55 2.30
C ASP A 51 -6.95 -5.49 1.27
N ASN A 52 -7.08 -4.23 1.68
CA ASN A 52 -7.50 -3.09 0.86
C ASN A 52 -6.34 -2.24 0.31
N ILE A 53 -5.09 -2.60 0.57
CA ILE A 53 -3.91 -1.95 -0.01
C ILE A 53 -3.43 -2.76 -1.21
N LEU A 54 -3.54 -2.21 -2.42
CA LEU A 54 -3.06 -2.86 -3.64
C LEU A 54 -1.57 -2.60 -3.88
N ILE A 55 -0.86 -3.63 -4.36
CA ILE A 55 0.58 -3.58 -4.65
C ILE A 55 0.79 -3.55 -6.17
N SER A 56 1.52 -2.54 -6.64
CA SER A 56 1.89 -2.41 -8.05
C SER A 56 3.13 -3.25 -8.40
N ASP A 57 3.39 -3.41 -9.70
CA ASP A 57 4.51 -4.22 -10.18
C ASP A 57 5.88 -3.61 -9.85
N ASN A 58 5.95 -2.29 -9.60
CA ASN A 58 7.15 -1.58 -9.18
C ASN A 58 7.18 -1.43 -7.65
N TYR A 59 8.12 -2.11 -7.00
CA TYR A 59 8.40 -1.94 -5.57
C TYR A 59 9.16 -0.65 -5.29
#